data_AF-A0A517TXL8-F1
#
_entry.id   AF-A0A517TXL8-F1
#
_cell.length_a   1.000
_cell.length_b   1.000
_cell.length_c   1.000
_cell.angle_alpha   90.00
_cell.angle_beta   90.00
_cell.angle_gamma   90.00
#
_symmetry.space_group_name_H-M   'P 1'
#
loop_
_entity.id
_entity.type
_entity.pdbx_description
1 polymer ?
#
loop_
_entity_poly.entity_id
_entity_poly.type
_entity_poly.pdbx_seq_one_letter_code
_entity_poly.pdbx_strand_id
1 'polypeptide(L)'
;MVWALLLVACRAADGQDLVLNWPIAYSGTSAGQTGWHLNDGGWPAFIERHVKPALRWCEQSGVKPAILIHHPWGQFTADGEAMTIDAIDQARAAGARFLLDDFASANGWKEITKDVPCYGYFGGVDLTPRLRKLSAADRAALIARNLKPLADAGFRGIYLDAAENAIQQPYRGVTKEQSAAVSVDLLTLATADDMFPERAGIEAAPRAFPQFKHLWDRNIVVEDKVWLHRFGPDRHRDWKALGYVRSVLTGKVWRTLPYRDDTRATVAAAKAIVRDNCTPCVGPQPLIGAGVAARELVK
;
A
#
# COMPACT_ATOMS: atom_id res chain seq x y z
N MET A 1 -23.07 -12.36 34.94
CA MET A 1 -23.25 -12.12 33.49
C MET A 1 -21.89 -11.68 32.95
N VAL A 2 -21.13 -12.62 32.40
CA VAL A 2 -19.73 -12.41 31.98
C VAL A 2 -19.74 -11.70 30.63
N TRP A 3 -19.17 -10.48 30.59
CA TRP A 3 -18.90 -9.77 29.34
C TRP A 3 -17.77 -10.50 28.60
N ALA A 4 -18.13 -11.37 27.66
CA ALA A 4 -17.20 -11.84 26.66
C ALA A 4 -16.87 -10.66 25.73
N LEU A 5 -15.70 -10.06 25.90
CA LEU A 5 -15.08 -9.26 24.85
C LEU A 5 -14.91 -10.16 23.63
N LEU A 6 -15.81 -10.03 22.65
CA LEU A 6 -15.53 -10.48 21.29
C LEU A 6 -14.37 -9.61 20.77
N LEU A 7 -13.15 -10.09 20.99
CA LEU A 7 -12.00 -9.78 20.15
C LEU A 7 -12.38 -10.23 18.74
N VAL A 8 -12.94 -9.31 17.95
CA VAL A 8 -13.00 -9.46 16.50
C VAL A 8 -11.54 -9.37 16.04
N ALA A 9 -10.89 -10.53 16.00
CA ALA A 9 -9.55 -10.68 15.47
C ALA A 9 -9.61 -10.32 13.98
N CYS A 10 -8.81 -9.34 13.56
CA CYS A 10 -8.40 -9.26 12.17
C CYS A 10 -7.77 -10.63 11.85
N ARG A 11 -8.21 -11.29 10.79
CA ARG A 11 -7.56 -12.54 10.38
C ARG A 11 -6.12 -12.22 10.01
N ALA A 12 -5.17 -12.90 10.63
CA ALA A 12 -3.83 -13.02 10.06
C ALA A 12 -3.98 -13.49 8.61
N ALA A 13 -3.21 -12.89 7.70
CA ALA A 13 -3.30 -13.17 6.28
C ALA A 13 -3.08 -14.67 5.99
N ASP A 14 -3.39 -15.10 4.76
CA ASP A 14 -3.13 -16.45 4.24
C ASP A 14 -1.63 -16.82 4.31
N GLY A 15 -1.15 -17.13 5.52
CA GLY A 15 0.22 -17.51 5.84
C GLY A 15 1.30 -16.44 5.64
N GLN A 16 1.01 -15.13 5.60
CA GLN A 16 2.05 -14.09 5.55
C GLN A 16 2.33 -13.49 6.92
N ASP A 17 3.60 -13.51 7.31
CA ASP A 17 4.07 -13.01 8.61
C ASP A 17 4.50 -11.54 8.54
N LEU A 18 5.01 -11.11 7.38
CA LEU A 18 5.66 -9.82 7.17
C LEU A 18 5.36 -9.27 5.77
N VAL A 19 5.29 -7.94 5.63
CA VAL A 19 5.29 -7.28 4.32
C VAL A 19 6.60 -6.50 4.17
N LEU A 20 7.31 -6.73 3.08
CA LEU A 20 8.48 -5.95 2.69
C LEU A 20 8.02 -4.80 1.81
N ASN A 21 8.41 -3.57 2.12
CA ASN A 21 8.08 -2.44 1.27
C ASN A 21 9.26 -1.61 0.81
N TRP A 22 9.09 -1.05 -0.38
CA TRP A 22 10.02 -0.09 -0.96
C TRP A 22 9.25 1.10 -1.53
N PRO A 23 9.44 2.31 -0.98
CA PRO A 23 8.99 3.55 -1.60
C PRO A 23 9.92 3.96 -2.74
N ILE A 24 9.43 3.83 -3.98
CA ILE A 24 10.19 4.20 -5.19
C ILE A 24 10.11 5.70 -5.44
N ALA A 25 8.92 6.27 -5.27
CA ALA A 25 8.74 7.71 -5.11
C ALA A 25 9.18 8.15 -3.70
N TYR A 26 9.60 9.42 -3.55
CA TYR A 26 10.08 10.04 -2.30
C TYR A 26 11.44 9.60 -1.76
N SER A 27 12.12 8.65 -2.40
CA SER A 27 13.48 8.25 -2.00
C SER A 27 14.58 9.09 -2.68
N GLY A 28 14.18 10.14 -3.43
CA GLY A 28 14.99 11.29 -3.77
C GLY A 28 14.28 12.58 -3.37
N THR A 29 15.02 13.56 -2.87
CA THR A 29 14.52 14.79 -2.23
C THR A 29 13.96 15.85 -3.19
N SER A 30 13.72 15.51 -4.47
CA SER A 30 13.15 16.43 -5.45
C SER A 30 12.33 15.72 -6.54
N ALA A 31 11.47 16.47 -7.23
CA ALA A 31 10.73 16.00 -8.40
C ALA A 31 11.66 15.36 -9.44
N GLY A 32 11.22 14.25 -10.06
CA GLY A 32 11.99 13.51 -11.06
C GLY A 32 13.08 12.59 -10.49
N GLN A 33 13.19 12.43 -9.17
CA GLN A 33 14.11 11.46 -8.57
C GLN A 33 13.40 10.15 -8.21
N THR A 34 14.12 9.05 -8.41
CA THR A 34 13.77 7.71 -7.96
C THR A 34 14.85 7.25 -7.00
N GLY A 35 14.49 6.68 -5.84
CA GLY A 35 15.54 6.11 -4.99
C GLY A 35 15.91 4.70 -5.36
N TRP A 36 16.66 4.07 -4.45
CA TRP A 36 17.17 2.71 -4.57
C TRP A 36 18.09 2.47 -5.78
N HIS A 37 18.61 3.55 -6.40
CA HIS A 37 19.47 3.50 -7.57
C HIS A 37 18.83 2.81 -8.78
N LEU A 38 17.53 3.02 -8.99
CA LEU A 38 16.79 2.47 -10.14
C LEU A 38 17.29 3.00 -11.48
N ASN A 39 17.82 4.22 -11.52
CA ASN A 39 18.51 4.77 -12.69
C ASN A 39 19.77 3.97 -13.06
N ASP A 40 20.35 3.21 -12.12
CA ASP A 40 21.57 2.43 -12.30
C ASP A 40 21.25 0.95 -12.58
N GLY A 41 20.55 0.69 -13.69
CA GLY A 41 20.25 -0.66 -14.19
C GLY A 41 18.80 -1.13 -14.06
N GLY A 42 17.87 -0.24 -13.71
CA GLY A 42 16.44 -0.50 -13.72
C GLY A 42 15.97 -1.56 -12.73
N TRP A 43 14.81 -2.15 -13.02
CA TRP A 43 14.19 -3.17 -12.17
C TRP A 43 15.03 -4.43 -11.95
N PRO A 44 15.72 -5.01 -12.94
CA PRO A 44 16.57 -6.17 -12.72
C PRO A 44 17.67 -5.90 -11.67
N ALA A 45 18.33 -4.74 -11.77
CA ALA A 45 19.36 -4.35 -10.80
C ALA A 45 18.76 -4.07 -9.41
N PHE A 46 17.58 -3.43 -9.35
CA PHE A 46 16.87 -3.22 -8.08
C PHE A 46 16.51 -4.56 -7.41
N ILE A 47 15.98 -5.51 -8.16
CA ILE A 47 15.60 -6.83 -7.66
C ILE A 47 16.83 -7.56 -7.09
N GLU A 48 17.94 -7.57 -7.82
CA GLU A 48 19.17 -8.24 -7.40
C GLU A 48 19.79 -7.58 -6.15
N ARG A 49 19.83 -6.24 -6.11
CA ARG A 49 20.46 -5.48 -5.02
C ARG A 49 19.63 -5.42 -3.75
N HIS A 50 18.31 -5.42 -3.85
CA HIS A 50 17.41 -5.08 -2.74
C HIS A 50 16.39 -6.17 -2.41
N VAL A 51 15.71 -6.70 -3.43
CA VAL A 51 14.60 -7.64 -3.20
C VAL A 51 15.12 -9.03 -2.84
N LYS A 52 16.00 -9.62 -3.64
CA LYS A 52 16.53 -10.97 -3.38
C LYS A 52 17.28 -11.09 -2.04
N PRO A 53 18.12 -10.12 -1.62
CA PRO A 53 18.71 -10.15 -0.28
C PRO A 53 17.66 -10.14 0.84
N ALA A 54 16.59 -9.35 0.70
CA ALA A 54 15.53 -9.30 1.71
C ALA A 54 14.68 -10.59 1.75
N LEU A 55 14.46 -11.24 0.60
CA LEU A 55 13.82 -12.55 0.53
C LEU A 55 14.66 -13.64 1.20
N ARG A 56 15.98 -13.67 0.95
CA ARG A 56 16.91 -14.59 1.65
C ARG A 56 16.91 -14.35 3.17
N TRP A 57 16.85 -13.10 3.60
CA TRP A 57 16.74 -12.74 5.03
C TRP A 57 15.47 -13.28 5.68
N CYS A 58 14.32 -13.23 4.97
CA CYS A 58 13.07 -13.84 5.43
C CYS A 58 13.16 -15.37 5.46
N GLU A 59 13.69 -15.98 4.40
CA GLU A 59 13.87 -17.43 4.28
C GLU A 59 14.72 -18.01 5.42
N GLN A 60 15.90 -17.42 5.68
CA GLN A 60 16.79 -17.80 6.78
C GLN A 60 16.12 -17.71 8.16
N SER A 61 15.08 -16.89 8.27
CA SER A 61 14.31 -16.70 9.51
C SER A 61 13.05 -17.57 9.58
N GLY A 62 12.72 -18.31 8.51
CA GLY A 62 11.46 -19.05 8.39
C GLY A 62 10.23 -18.15 8.39
N VAL A 63 10.35 -16.92 7.88
CA VAL A 63 9.29 -15.91 7.79
C VAL A 63 8.78 -15.87 6.36
N LYS A 64 7.45 -15.85 6.18
CA LYS A 64 6.83 -15.76 4.85
C LYS A 64 6.49 -14.30 4.50
N PRO A 65 7.16 -13.68 3.52
CA PRO A 65 6.89 -12.30 3.16
C PRO A 65 5.79 -12.17 2.09
N ALA A 66 5.13 -11.00 2.06
CA ALA A 66 4.60 -10.39 0.85
C ALA A 66 5.42 -9.14 0.50
N ILE A 67 5.29 -8.63 -0.73
CA ILE A 67 5.98 -7.42 -1.19
C ILE A 67 4.96 -6.34 -1.54
N LEU A 68 5.19 -5.11 -1.07
CA LEU A 68 4.45 -3.91 -1.44
C LEU A 68 5.38 -2.86 -2.05
N ILE A 69 5.20 -2.56 -3.34
CA ILE A 69 5.97 -1.52 -4.03
C ILE A 69 5.15 -0.24 -4.12
N HIS A 70 5.61 0.82 -3.46
CA HIS A 70 4.92 2.11 -3.51
C HIS A 70 5.39 2.93 -4.70
N HIS A 71 4.43 3.33 -5.53
CA HIS A 71 4.61 4.15 -6.72
C HIS A 71 5.74 3.63 -7.61
N PRO A 72 5.60 2.42 -8.19
CA PRO A 72 6.67 1.81 -8.98
C PRO A 72 7.18 2.74 -10.09
N TRP A 73 6.34 3.63 -10.60
CA TRP A 73 6.68 4.54 -11.70
C TRP A 73 7.30 5.88 -11.24
N GLY A 74 7.66 5.98 -9.96
CA GLY A 74 8.23 7.19 -9.37
C GLY A 74 7.27 8.39 -9.41
N GLN A 75 7.84 9.59 -9.26
CA GLN A 75 7.13 10.87 -9.30
C GLN A 75 7.84 11.82 -10.26
N PHE A 76 7.36 11.83 -11.51
CA PHE A 76 7.88 12.67 -12.60
C PHE A 76 6.89 13.78 -12.94
N THR A 77 6.29 14.39 -11.91
CA THR A 77 5.34 15.50 -12.09
C THR A 77 6.10 16.82 -12.21
N ALA A 78 5.84 17.56 -13.27
CA ALA A 78 6.27 18.96 -13.38
C ALA A 78 5.48 19.86 -12.41
N ASP A 79 4.24 19.46 -12.08
CA ASP A 79 3.29 20.28 -11.32
C ASP A 79 3.32 20.01 -9.80
N GLY A 80 4.27 19.19 -9.32
CA GLY A 80 4.38 18.83 -7.91
C GLY A 80 3.23 17.96 -7.37
N GLU A 81 2.39 17.40 -8.25
CA GLU A 81 1.35 16.44 -7.86
C GLU A 81 2.02 15.20 -7.24
N ALA A 82 1.71 14.98 -5.96
CA ALA A 82 2.12 13.80 -5.20
C ALA A 82 1.22 12.62 -5.57
N MET A 83 1.81 11.48 -5.95
CA MET A 83 1.13 10.18 -6.04
C MET A 83 -0.05 10.13 -7.02
N THR A 84 0.19 9.77 -8.28
CA THR A 84 -0.87 9.59 -9.28
C THR A 84 -0.96 8.16 -9.81
N ILE A 85 -2.16 7.73 -10.18
CA ILE A 85 -2.38 6.43 -10.83
C ILE A 85 -1.81 6.38 -12.25
N ASP A 86 -1.60 7.54 -12.88
CA ASP A 86 -1.14 7.69 -14.27
C ASP A 86 0.38 7.93 -14.40
N ALA A 87 1.14 7.59 -13.36
CA ALA A 87 2.57 7.88 -13.28
C ALA A 87 3.42 7.20 -14.37
N ILE A 88 2.93 6.14 -15.05
CA ILE A 88 3.63 5.58 -16.22
C ILE A 88 3.71 6.61 -17.34
N ASP A 89 2.60 7.30 -17.61
CA ASP A 89 2.55 8.25 -18.72
C ASP A 89 3.49 9.43 -18.47
N GLN A 90 3.65 9.82 -17.20
CA GLN A 90 4.61 10.82 -16.78
C GLN A 90 6.05 10.32 -16.89
N ALA A 91 6.35 9.11 -16.41
CA ALA A 91 7.67 8.50 -16.56
C ALA A 91 8.07 8.37 -18.04
N ARG A 92 7.12 8.04 -18.92
CA ARG A 92 7.31 8.04 -20.38
C ARG A 92 7.65 9.44 -20.91
N ALA A 93 6.86 10.44 -20.54
CA ALA A 93 7.08 11.82 -20.97
C ALA A 93 8.44 12.36 -20.50
N ALA A 94 8.90 11.96 -19.32
CA ALA A 94 10.21 12.30 -18.77
C ALA A 94 11.38 11.47 -19.33
N GLY A 95 11.13 10.49 -20.20
CA GLY A 95 12.16 9.62 -20.75
C GLY A 95 12.78 8.66 -19.72
N ALA A 96 12.11 8.41 -18.59
CA ALA A 96 12.58 7.57 -17.49
C ALA A 96 12.44 6.07 -17.80
N ARG A 97 13.08 5.62 -18.88
CA ARG A 97 12.98 4.25 -19.40
C ARG A 97 13.38 3.18 -18.37
N PHE A 98 14.29 3.50 -17.47
CA PHE A 98 14.74 2.60 -16.41
C PHE A 98 13.61 2.16 -15.44
N LEU A 99 12.49 2.89 -15.40
CA LEU A 99 11.28 2.49 -14.66
C LEU A 99 10.28 1.68 -15.48
N LEU A 100 10.42 1.65 -16.79
CA LEU A 100 9.44 1.08 -17.70
C LEU A 100 9.96 -0.22 -18.31
N ASP A 101 11.22 -0.21 -18.69
CA ASP A 101 11.89 -1.32 -19.34
C ASP A 101 12.05 -2.47 -18.36
N ASP A 102 11.87 -3.68 -18.88
CA ASP A 102 12.02 -4.95 -18.17
C ASP A 102 11.15 -5.15 -16.91
N PHE A 103 10.23 -4.25 -16.57
CA PHE A 103 9.39 -4.42 -15.37
C PHE A 103 8.66 -5.78 -15.34
N ALA A 104 7.99 -6.13 -16.44
CA ALA A 104 7.23 -7.39 -16.59
C ALA A 104 7.99 -8.45 -17.42
N SER A 105 9.32 -8.37 -17.48
CA SER A 105 10.14 -9.38 -18.16
C SER A 105 10.53 -10.53 -17.21
N ALA A 106 11.12 -11.59 -17.76
CA ALA A 106 11.59 -12.74 -16.97
C ALA A 106 12.71 -12.38 -15.99
N ASN A 107 13.47 -11.31 -16.26
CA ASN A 107 14.53 -10.78 -15.38
C ASN A 107 14.02 -9.61 -14.51
N GLY A 108 12.74 -9.24 -14.67
CA GLY A 108 12.06 -8.25 -13.85
C GLY A 108 11.16 -8.91 -12.81
N TRP A 109 10.01 -8.29 -12.54
CA TRP A 109 9.13 -8.72 -11.46
C TRP A 109 8.50 -10.11 -11.65
N LYS A 110 8.43 -10.65 -12.89
CA LYS A 110 8.01 -12.04 -13.11
C LYS A 110 8.91 -13.06 -12.42
N GLU A 111 10.19 -12.70 -12.22
CA GLU A 111 11.12 -13.56 -11.48
C GLU A 111 10.66 -13.77 -10.03
N ILE A 112 10.04 -12.74 -9.43
CA ILE A 112 9.68 -12.71 -8.01
C ILE A 112 8.23 -13.15 -7.78
N THR A 113 7.30 -12.69 -8.60
CA THR A 113 5.86 -12.89 -8.43
C THR A 113 5.41 -14.35 -8.56
N LYS A 114 6.22 -15.19 -9.21
CA LYS A 114 5.97 -16.63 -9.31
C LYS A 114 6.02 -17.35 -7.95
N ASP A 115 6.81 -16.81 -7.01
CA ASP A 115 7.06 -17.43 -5.69
C ASP A 115 6.52 -16.58 -4.53
N VAL A 116 6.49 -15.25 -4.69
CA VAL A 116 6.17 -14.30 -3.62
C VAL A 116 4.97 -13.43 -4.01
N PRO A 117 3.94 -13.30 -3.15
CA PRO A 117 2.83 -12.36 -3.38
C PRO A 117 3.34 -10.90 -3.45
N CYS A 118 3.14 -10.25 -4.60
CA CYS A 118 3.53 -8.85 -4.82
C CYS A 118 2.32 -7.95 -5.08
N TYR A 119 2.36 -6.72 -4.56
CA TYR A 119 1.29 -5.73 -4.65
C TYR A 119 1.88 -4.36 -4.98
N GLY A 120 1.13 -3.56 -5.73
CA GLY A 120 1.44 -2.15 -5.98
C GLY A 120 0.69 -1.22 -5.04
N TYR A 121 1.26 -0.08 -4.71
CA TYR A 121 0.56 1.01 -4.02
C TYR A 121 0.58 2.28 -4.88
N PHE A 122 -0.59 2.88 -5.10
CA PHE A 122 -0.79 4.01 -5.99
C PHE A 122 -1.67 5.09 -5.37
N GLY A 123 -1.55 6.32 -5.87
CA GLY A 123 -2.49 7.37 -5.55
C GLY A 123 -3.81 7.17 -6.30
N GLY A 124 -4.93 7.53 -5.68
CA GLY A 124 -6.25 7.56 -6.33
C GLY A 124 -6.38 8.68 -7.36
N VAL A 125 -7.37 8.56 -8.24
CA VAL A 125 -7.79 9.61 -9.18
C VAL A 125 -8.31 10.84 -8.42
N ASP A 126 -8.91 10.66 -7.24
CA ASP A 126 -9.36 11.79 -6.44
C ASP A 126 -8.19 12.64 -5.90
N LEU A 127 -6.95 12.16 -5.95
CA LEU A 127 -5.77 12.97 -5.64
C LEU A 127 -5.29 13.82 -6.83
N THR A 128 -5.83 13.59 -8.03
CA THR A 128 -5.32 14.19 -9.27
C THR A 128 -6.44 14.93 -10.04
N PRO A 129 -6.64 16.25 -9.81
CA PRO A 129 -7.77 17.01 -10.36
C PRO A 129 -7.99 16.87 -11.86
N ARG A 130 -6.92 16.80 -12.68
CA ARG A 130 -7.04 16.63 -14.13
C ARG A 130 -7.64 15.27 -14.52
N LEU A 131 -7.33 14.20 -13.78
CA LEU A 131 -7.88 12.87 -14.02
C LEU A 131 -9.37 12.79 -13.64
N ARG A 132 -9.81 13.61 -12.68
CA ARG A 132 -11.23 13.70 -12.30
C ARG A 132 -12.12 14.23 -13.41
N LYS A 133 -11.57 15.00 -14.35
CA LYS A 133 -12.30 15.62 -15.47
C LYS A 133 -12.49 14.69 -16.67
N LEU A 134 -11.80 13.54 -16.70
CA LEU A 134 -11.94 12.56 -17.77
C LEU A 134 -13.31 11.89 -17.75
N SER A 135 -13.79 11.46 -18.91
CA SER A 135 -14.98 10.60 -18.98
C SER A 135 -14.75 9.28 -18.21
N ALA A 136 -15.82 8.59 -17.82
CA ALA A 136 -15.69 7.29 -17.15
C ALA A 136 -14.92 6.29 -18.03
N ALA A 137 -15.20 6.26 -19.34
CA ALA A 137 -14.52 5.38 -20.28
C ALA A 137 -13.01 5.70 -20.40
N ASP A 138 -12.65 6.97 -20.58
CA ASP A 138 -11.25 7.39 -20.69
C ASP A 138 -10.47 7.11 -19.41
N ARG A 139 -11.13 7.28 -18.26
CA ARG A 139 -10.54 7.02 -16.94
C ARG A 139 -10.29 5.53 -16.75
N ALA A 140 -11.27 4.68 -17.04
CA ALA A 140 -11.10 3.22 -16.96
C ALA A 140 -9.97 2.75 -17.89
N ALA A 141 -9.91 3.26 -19.13
CA ALA A 141 -8.84 2.95 -20.06
C ALA A 141 -7.46 3.42 -19.57
N LEU A 142 -7.38 4.61 -18.98
CA LEU A 142 -6.15 5.15 -18.39
C LEU A 142 -5.68 4.30 -17.20
N ILE A 143 -6.59 3.93 -16.30
CA ILE A 143 -6.30 3.09 -15.14
C ILE A 143 -5.79 1.73 -15.62
N ALA A 144 -6.52 1.08 -16.54
CA ALA A 144 -6.15 -0.22 -17.06
C ALA A 144 -4.78 -0.19 -17.75
N ARG A 145 -4.50 0.83 -18.57
CA ARG A 145 -3.19 1.01 -19.21
C ARG A 145 -2.06 1.13 -18.18
N ASN A 146 -2.26 1.90 -17.11
CA ASN A 146 -1.23 2.20 -16.12
C ASN A 146 -1.00 1.05 -15.12
N LEU A 147 -2.00 0.18 -14.92
CA LEU A 147 -1.89 -1.00 -14.06
C LEU A 147 -1.46 -2.25 -14.83
N LYS A 148 -1.61 -2.26 -16.17
CA LYS A 148 -1.30 -3.41 -17.02
C LYS A 148 0.09 -4.01 -16.79
N PRO A 149 1.17 -3.25 -16.62
CA PRO A 149 2.49 -3.85 -16.37
C PRO A 149 2.57 -4.66 -15.07
N LEU A 150 1.80 -4.31 -14.02
CA LEU A 150 1.72 -5.11 -12.79
C LEU A 150 1.00 -6.43 -13.05
N ALA A 151 -0.14 -6.37 -13.74
CA ALA A 151 -0.89 -7.57 -14.10
C ALA A 151 -0.05 -8.50 -14.99
N ASP A 152 0.62 -7.94 -16.01
CA ASP A 152 1.51 -8.68 -16.89
C ASP A 152 2.71 -9.28 -16.14
N ALA A 153 3.19 -8.61 -15.09
CA ALA A 153 4.26 -9.11 -14.22
C ALA A 153 3.79 -10.18 -13.22
N GLY A 154 2.49 -10.42 -13.07
CA GLY A 154 1.94 -11.40 -12.13
C GLY A 154 1.72 -10.88 -10.70
N PHE A 155 1.61 -9.56 -10.51
CA PHE A 155 1.20 -9.00 -9.22
C PHE A 155 -0.22 -9.48 -8.87
N ARG A 156 -0.47 -9.66 -7.57
CA ARG A 156 -1.75 -10.17 -7.08
C ARG A 156 -2.84 -9.12 -6.95
N GLY A 157 -2.45 -7.86 -6.80
CA GLY A 157 -3.38 -6.77 -6.60
C GLY A 157 -2.66 -5.45 -6.35
N ILE A 158 -3.45 -4.43 -6.00
CA ILE A 158 -2.96 -3.10 -5.66
C ILE A 158 -3.66 -2.55 -4.42
N TYR A 159 -3.10 -1.48 -3.86
CA TYR A 159 -3.69 -0.62 -2.85
C TYR A 159 -3.79 0.81 -3.38
N LEU A 160 -4.89 1.50 -3.07
CA LEU A 160 -5.15 2.86 -3.51
C LEU A 160 -5.18 3.85 -2.34
N ASP A 161 -4.39 4.91 -2.45
CA ASP A 161 -4.39 6.04 -1.53
C ASP A 161 -5.73 6.78 -1.50
N ALA A 162 -6.13 7.27 -0.32
CA ALA A 162 -7.38 7.98 -0.03
C ALA A 162 -8.68 7.22 -0.40
N ALA A 163 -8.57 5.94 -0.74
CA ALA A 163 -9.70 5.11 -1.17
C ALA A 163 -10.58 4.64 0.00
N GLU A 164 -10.22 4.92 1.27
CA GLU A 164 -11.14 4.76 2.40
C GLU A 164 -12.36 5.69 2.31
N ASN A 165 -12.30 6.70 1.44
CA ASN A 165 -13.42 7.57 1.08
C ASN A 165 -14.02 7.25 -0.29
N ALA A 166 -13.74 6.08 -0.88
CA ALA A 166 -14.34 5.64 -2.14
C ALA A 166 -15.83 5.28 -1.98
N ILE A 167 -16.69 6.29 -1.75
CA ILE A 167 -18.10 6.12 -1.38
C ILE A 167 -19.06 6.51 -2.51
N GLN A 168 -20.19 5.81 -2.58
CA GLN A 168 -21.22 5.99 -3.62
C GLN A 168 -22.21 7.11 -3.33
N GLN A 169 -22.25 7.60 -2.09
CA GLN A 169 -23.18 8.62 -1.63
C GLN A 169 -22.42 9.66 -0.82
N PRO A 170 -22.78 10.95 -0.90
CA PRO A 170 -22.16 11.97 -0.06
C PRO A 170 -22.28 11.61 1.42
N TYR A 171 -21.22 11.88 2.17
CA TYR A 171 -21.18 11.73 3.61
C TYR A 171 -20.86 13.08 4.25
N ARG A 172 -21.70 13.49 5.22
CA ARG A 172 -21.46 14.69 6.02
C ARG A 172 -20.83 14.28 7.35
N GLY A 173 -19.58 14.69 7.56
CA GLY A 173 -18.84 14.46 8.80
C GLY A 173 -19.20 15.44 9.91
N VAL A 174 -18.53 15.28 11.06
CA VAL A 174 -18.66 16.22 12.20
C VAL A 174 -18.11 17.59 11.80
N THR A 175 -17.05 17.62 10.98
CA THR A 175 -16.52 18.82 10.34
C THR A 175 -16.58 18.74 8.81
N LYS A 176 -16.32 19.87 8.14
CA LYS A 176 -16.23 19.93 6.67
C LYS A 176 -15.10 19.05 6.15
N GLU A 177 -13.96 19.05 6.83
CA GLU A 177 -12.76 18.26 6.52
C GLU A 177 -13.02 16.75 6.68
N GLN A 178 -14.04 16.40 7.46
CA GLN A 178 -14.48 15.02 7.64
C GLN A 178 -15.64 14.65 6.70
N SER A 179 -16.13 15.57 5.88
CA SER A 179 -17.15 15.24 4.89
C SER A 179 -16.51 14.71 3.61
N ALA A 180 -17.22 13.86 2.87
CA ALA A 180 -16.76 13.30 1.62
C ALA A 180 -17.87 13.38 0.57
N ALA A 181 -17.50 13.73 -0.66
CA ALA A 181 -18.40 13.67 -1.82
C ALA A 181 -18.47 12.24 -2.37
N VAL A 182 -19.29 12.02 -3.40
CA VAL A 182 -19.22 10.78 -4.18
C VAL A 182 -17.83 10.68 -4.78
N SER A 183 -17.15 9.58 -4.52
CA SER A 183 -15.75 9.43 -4.92
C SER A 183 -15.66 8.84 -6.31
N VAL A 184 -14.74 9.43 -7.08
CA VAL A 184 -14.35 8.95 -8.40
C VAL A 184 -13.50 7.68 -8.35
N ASP A 185 -12.92 7.34 -7.20
CA ASP A 185 -12.06 6.16 -7.04
C ASP A 185 -12.83 4.84 -6.94
N LEU A 186 -14.16 4.90 -6.85
CA LEU A 186 -15.00 3.72 -7.04
C LEU A 186 -14.72 3.02 -8.38
N LEU A 187 -14.52 3.79 -9.45
CA LEU A 187 -14.19 3.24 -10.76
C LEU A 187 -12.78 2.67 -10.78
N THR A 188 -11.83 3.29 -10.08
CA THR A 188 -10.46 2.80 -9.93
C THR A 188 -10.43 1.46 -9.20
N LEU A 189 -11.18 1.33 -8.10
CA LEU A 189 -11.32 0.07 -7.36
C LEU A 189 -11.96 -1.02 -8.22
N ALA A 190 -13.06 -0.72 -8.92
CA ALA A 190 -13.72 -1.70 -9.78
C ALA A 190 -12.81 -2.17 -10.93
N THR A 191 -12.14 -1.23 -11.59
CA THR A 191 -11.21 -1.56 -12.68
C THR A 191 -10.05 -2.42 -12.18
N ALA A 192 -9.51 -2.13 -11.00
CA ALA A 192 -8.45 -2.95 -10.41
C ALA A 192 -8.96 -4.33 -9.96
N ASP A 193 -10.15 -4.42 -9.37
CA ASP A 193 -10.79 -5.70 -9.00
C ASP A 193 -10.95 -6.63 -10.22
N ASP A 194 -11.23 -6.07 -11.42
CA ASP A 194 -11.35 -6.85 -12.67
C ASP A 194 -9.99 -7.27 -13.26
N MET A 195 -8.91 -6.55 -12.95
CA MET A 195 -7.58 -6.78 -13.54
C MET A 195 -6.73 -7.77 -12.75
N PHE A 196 -6.98 -7.93 -11.45
CA PHE A 196 -6.10 -8.64 -10.54
C PHE A 196 -6.83 -9.79 -9.85
N PRO A 197 -6.12 -10.87 -9.47
CA PRO A 197 -6.74 -12.01 -8.80
C PRO A 197 -7.24 -11.69 -7.39
N GLU A 198 -6.67 -10.69 -6.72
CA GLU A 198 -7.15 -10.20 -5.43
C GLU A 198 -7.79 -8.82 -5.57
N ARG A 199 -8.93 -8.61 -4.89
CA ARG A 199 -9.60 -7.31 -4.86
C ARG A 199 -8.66 -6.23 -4.35
N ALA A 200 -8.71 -5.06 -4.97
CA ALA A 200 -7.93 -3.90 -4.61
C ALA A 200 -8.14 -3.54 -3.13
N GLY A 201 -7.03 -3.36 -2.43
CA GLY A 201 -7.00 -2.82 -1.09
C GLY A 201 -7.11 -1.29 -1.10
N ILE A 202 -7.28 -0.72 0.08
CA ILE A 202 -7.44 0.72 0.31
C ILE A 202 -6.42 1.21 1.31
N GLU A 203 -5.96 2.45 1.14
CA GLU A 203 -5.23 3.17 2.17
C GLU A 203 -6.19 3.60 3.28
N ALA A 204 -5.73 3.44 4.51
CA ALA A 204 -6.44 3.74 5.74
C ALA A 204 -7.78 3.01 5.94
N ALA A 205 -8.25 3.04 7.20
CA ALA A 205 -9.43 2.31 7.59
C ALA A 205 -10.73 3.10 7.28
N PRO A 206 -11.69 2.55 6.52
CA PRO A 206 -12.96 3.21 6.26
C PRO A 206 -13.75 3.38 7.56
N ARG A 207 -14.66 4.35 7.56
CA ARG A 207 -15.47 4.67 8.76
C ARG A 207 -16.63 3.71 8.91
N ALA A 208 -17.07 3.50 10.14
CA ALA A 208 -18.19 2.61 10.48
C ALA A 208 -19.56 3.28 10.29
N PHE A 209 -19.77 3.93 9.15
CA PHE A 209 -21.08 4.45 8.73
C PHE A 209 -21.60 3.67 7.52
N PRO A 210 -22.93 3.55 7.34
CA PRO A 210 -23.51 2.76 6.27
C PRO A 210 -22.98 3.08 4.86
N GLN A 211 -22.62 4.34 4.60
CA GLN A 211 -22.08 4.81 3.32
C GLN A 211 -20.74 4.17 2.93
N PHE A 212 -20.00 3.64 3.90
CA PHE A 212 -18.69 3.03 3.73
C PHE A 212 -18.74 1.50 3.78
N LYS A 213 -19.92 0.91 3.96
CA LYS A 213 -20.09 -0.53 4.23
C LYS A 213 -19.44 -1.44 3.19
N HIS A 214 -19.44 -1.03 1.92
CA HIS A 214 -18.85 -1.78 0.80
C HIS A 214 -17.30 -1.78 0.80
N LEU A 215 -16.66 -1.03 1.70
CA LEU A 215 -15.21 -0.97 1.88
C LEU A 215 -14.72 -1.78 3.08
N TRP A 216 -15.60 -2.16 3.99
CA TRP A 216 -15.25 -2.79 5.27
C TRP A 216 -14.56 -4.16 5.12
N ASP A 217 -14.77 -4.84 4.00
CA ASP A 217 -14.19 -6.14 3.69
C ASP A 217 -12.90 -6.06 2.86
N ARG A 218 -12.51 -4.87 2.39
CA ARG A 218 -11.27 -4.67 1.63
C ARG A 218 -10.05 -4.76 2.54
N ASN A 219 -8.95 -5.27 1.99
CA ASN A 219 -7.66 -5.21 2.66
C ASN A 219 -7.23 -3.75 2.83
N ILE A 220 -6.58 -3.45 3.94
CA ILE A 220 -6.17 -2.10 4.34
C ILE A 220 -4.65 -2.06 4.43
N VAL A 221 -4.05 -1.03 3.84
CA VAL A 221 -2.70 -0.60 4.16
C VAL A 221 -2.78 0.76 4.84
N VAL A 222 -2.00 0.99 5.89
CA VAL A 222 -2.11 2.24 6.66
C VAL A 222 -0.81 2.50 7.42
N GLU A 223 -0.42 3.77 7.55
CA GLU A 223 0.70 4.11 8.44
C GLU A 223 0.35 3.75 9.88
N ASP A 224 1.30 3.14 10.59
CA ASP A 224 1.12 2.70 11.97
C ASP A 224 0.61 3.82 12.89
N LYS A 225 1.16 5.03 12.73
CA LYS A 225 0.74 6.21 13.49
C LYS A 225 -0.71 6.59 13.22
N VAL A 226 -1.16 6.52 11.96
CA VAL A 226 -2.54 6.79 11.58
C VAL A 226 -3.47 5.73 12.19
N TRP A 227 -3.07 4.46 12.16
CA TRP A 227 -3.82 3.38 12.80
C TRP A 227 -3.98 3.59 14.31
N LEU A 228 -2.88 3.90 15.02
CA LEU A 228 -2.90 4.19 16.45
C LEU A 228 -3.76 5.41 16.78
N HIS A 229 -3.75 6.43 15.95
CA HIS A 229 -4.63 7.59 16.11
C HIS A 229 -6.12 7.24 15.94
N ARG A 230 -6.47 6.22 15.14
CA ARG A 230 -7.87 5.78 14.97
C ARG A 230 -8.30 4.77 16.04
N PHE A 231 -7.45 3.80 16.38
CA PHE A 231 -7.83 2.62 17.15
C PHE A 231 -6.94 2.29 18.35
N GLY A 232 -5.79 2.94 18.47
CA GLY A 232 -4.80 2.67 19.50
C GLY A 232 -5.13 3.27 20.87
N PRO A 233 -4.18 3.15 21.83
CA PRO A 233 -4.31 3.73 23.16
C PRO A 233 -4.49 5.26 23.12
N ASP A 234 -3.76 5.93 22.23
CA ASP A 234 -3.77 7.39 22.06
C ASP A 234 -4.73 7.84 20.94
N ARG A 235 -5.82 7.10 20.73
CA ARG A 235 -6.77 7.41 19.67
C ARG A 235 -7.45 8.77 19.88
N HIS A 236 -7.93 9.36 18.78
CA HIS A 236 -8.65 10.62 18.78
C HIS A 236 -9.81 10.60 19.79
N ARG A 237 -9.97 11.68 20.59
CA ARG A 237 -11.00 11.76 21.63
C ARG A 237 -12.41 11.50 21.10
N ASP A 238 -12.70 11.98 19.90
CA ASP A 238 -13.98 11.85 19.21
C ASP A 238 -14.08 10.61 18.31
N TRP A 239 -13.21 9.60 18.49
CA TRP A 239 -13.10 8.42 17.61
C TRP A 239 -14.45 7.78 17.25
N LYS A 240 -15.39 7.72 18.21
CA LYS A 240 -16.73 7.15 17.99
C LYS A 240 -17.57 8.00 17.03
N ALA A 241 -17.55 9.32 17.22
CA ALA A 241 -18.24 10.26 16.32
C ALA A 241 -17.58 10.32 14.93
N LEU A 242 -16.29 9.99 14.84
CA LEU A 242 -15.56 9.85 13.58
C LEU A 242 -15.76 8.49 12.91
N GLY A 243 -16.47 7.57 13.55
CA GLY A 243 -16.73 6.23 13.01
C GLY A 243 -15.50 5.32 13.02
N TYR A 244 -14.48 5.58 13.84
CA TYR A 244 -13.31 4.71 13.98
C TYR A 244 -13.63 3.48 14.83
N VAL A 245 -14.52 2.62 14.33
CA VAL A 245 -14.94 1.39 15.00
C VAL A 245 -14.28 0.20 14.32
N ARG A 246 -13.26 -0.38 14.96
CA ARG A 246 -12.48 -1.49 14.39
C ARG A 246 -13.31 -2.72 14.05
N SER A 247 -14.36 -3.02 14.81
CA SER A 247 -15.12 -4.27 14.69
C SER A 247 -15.88 -4.45 13.38
N VAL A 248 -16.04 -3.40 12.57
CA VAL A 248 -16.66 -3.53 11.24
C VAL A 248 -15.66 -3.95 10.17
N LEU A 249 -14.36 -3.79 10.42
CA LEU A 249 -13.30 -4.06 9.45
C LEU A 249 -12.97 -5.54 9.45
N THR A 250 -13.21 -6.21 8.32
CA THR A 250 -13.01 -7.67 8.19
C THR A 250 -11.88 -8.04 7.23
N GLY A 251 -11.38 -7.10 6.45
CA GLY A 251 -10.20 -7.30 5.59
C GLY A 251 -8.89 -7.41 6.39
N LYS A 252 -7.83 -7.81 5.69
CA LYS A 252 -6.46 -7.85 6.25
C LYS A 252 -5.98 -6.42 6.51
N VAL A 253 -5.12 -6.23 7.51
CA VAL A 253 -4.57 -4.90 7.82
C VAL A 253 -3.05 -4.97 7.85
N TRP A 254 -2.43 -4.24 6.93
CA TRP A 254 -0.99 -4.02 6.87
C TRP A 254 -0.65 -2.65 7.43
N ARG A 255 0.20 -2.61 8.45
CA ARG A 255 0.63 -1.37 9.11
C ARG A 255 2.04 -1.03 8.68
N THR A 256 2.19 0.04 7.90
CA THR A 256 3.49 0.50 7.40
C THR A 256 4.25 1.22 8.49
N LEU A 257 5.52 0.84 8.65
CA LEU A 257 6.48 1.53 9.48
C LEU A 257 7.34 2.43 8.61
N PRO A 258 7.66 3.66 9.06
CA PRO A 258 8.54 4.55 8.34
C PRO A 258 9.95 3.95 8.23
N TYR A 259 10.63 4.24 7.13
CA TYR A 259 12.04 3.91 6.98
C TYR A 259 12.87 4.68 8.03
N ARG A 260 13.57 3.96 8.91
CA ARG A 260 14.37 4.54 10.01
C ARG A 260 15.56 3.64 10.35
N ASP A 261 16.66 4.26 10.76
CA ASP A 261 17.85 3.55 11.26
C ASP A 261 17.70 3.07 12.71
N ASP A 262 16.67 3.53 13.44
CA ASP A 262 16.32 3.01 14.76
C ASP A 262 15.64 1.65 14.65
N THR A 263 16.48 0.61 14.54
CA THR A 263 16.05 -0.78 14.39
C THR A 263 15.36 -1.31 15.65
N ARG A 264 15.73 -0.83 16.84
CA ARG A 264 15.10 -1.23 18.11
C ARG A 264 13.66 -0.74 18.17
N ALA A 265 13.41 0.52 17.83
CA ALA A 265 12.05 1.05 17.77
C ALA A 265 11.22 0.34 16.70
N THR A 266 11.82 0.05 15.53
CA THR A 266 11.18 -0.68 14.43
C THR A 266 10.74 -2.09 14.86
N VAL A 267 11.62 -2.86 15.53
CA VAL A 267 11.30 -4.19 16.07
C VAL A 267 10.18 -4.11 17.11
N ALA A 268 10.24 -3.16 18.05
CA ALA A 268 9.23 -3.00 19.07
C ALA A 268 7.84 -2.69 18.46
N ALA A 269 7.80 -1.80 17.46
CA ALA A 269 6.58 -1.44 16.75
C ALA A 269 6.03 -2.64 15.94
N ALA A 270 6.89 -3.39 15.24
CA ALA A 270 6.48 -4.58 14.49
C ALA A 270 5.82 -5.64 15.40
N LYS A 271 6.40 -5.89 16.58
CA LYS A 271 5.79 -6.80 17.57
C LYS A 271 4.45 -6.29 18.09
N ALA A 272 4.30 -4.98 18.29
CA ALA A 272 3.02 -4.40 18.70
C ALA A 272 1.96 -4.56 17.60
N ILE A 273 2.33 -4.37 16.33
CA ILE A 273 1.45 -4.60 15.17
C ILE A 273 0.96 -6.05 15.13
N VAL A 274 1.86 -7.03 15.35
CA VAL A 274 1.50 -8.45 15.37
C VAL A 274 0.58 -8.80 16.53
N ARG A 275 0.83 -8.27 17.73
CA ARG A 275 -0.08 -8.44 18.89
C ARG A 275 -1.48 -7.89 18.63
N ASP A 276 -1.57 -6.86 17.79
CA ASP A 276 -2.83 -6.31 17.33
C ASP A 276 -3.48 -7.15 16.21
N ASN A 277 -2.98 -8.32 15.84
CA ASN A 277 -3.44 -9.14 14.71
C ASN A 277 -3.38 -8.40 13.36
N CYS A 278 -2.39 -7.54 13.17
CA CYS A 278 -2.09 -6.88 11.92
C CYS A 278 -0.72 -7.37 11.40
N THR A 279 -0.44 -7.16 10.12
CA THR A 279 0.87 -7.52 9.54
C THR A 279 1.77 -6.30 9.49
N PRO A 280 2.99 -6.36 10.04
CA PRO A 280 3.95 -5.26 9.93
C PRO A 280 4.46 -5.15 8.50
N CYS A 281 4.59 -3.92 8.02
CA CYS A 281 5.13 -3.60 6.71
C CYS A 281 6.38 -2.72 6.87
N VAL A 282 7.54 -3.23 6.45
CA VAL A 282 8.86 -2.67 6.80
C VAL A 282 9.79 -2.52 5.60
N GLY A 283 10.62 -1.48 5.64
CA GLY A 283 11.80 -1.36 4.78
C GLY A 283 12.93 -2.23 5.37
N PRO A 284 13.39 -3.29 4.67
CA PRO A 284 14.26 -4.29 5.29
C PRO A 284 15.72 -3.85 5.46
N GLN A 285 16.21 -2.89 4.66
CA GLN A 285 17.63 -2.54 4.59
C GLN A 285 18.28 -2.18 5.95
N PRO A 286 17.71 -1.28 6.78
CA PRO A 286 18.31 -0.94 8.08
C PRO A 286 18.38 -2.13 9.03
N LEU A 287 17.37 -3.02 8.98
CA LEU A 287 17.28 -4.20 9.83
C LEU A 287 18.31 -5.26 9.43
N ILE A 288 18.45 -5.49 8.13
CA ILE A 288 19.50 -6.37 7.58
C ILE A 288 20.88 -5.83 7.94
N GLY A 289 21.12 -4.52 7.76
CA GLY A 289 22.39 -3.87 8.08
C GLY A 289 22.75 -3.95 9.57
N ALA A 290 21.75 -3.94 10.45
CA ALA A 290 21.94 -4.11 11.90
C ALA A 290 21.99 -5.57 12.37
N GLY A 291 21.87 -6.54 11.46
CA GLY A 291 21.88 -7.98 11.79
C GLY A 291 20.63 -8.47 12.53
N VAL A 292 19.52 -7.74 12.47
CA VAL A 292 18.23 -8.16 13.07
C VAL A 292 17.62 -9.25 12.19
N ALA A 293 17.26 -10.40 12.76
CA ALA A 293 16.62 -11.47 12.00
C ALA A 293 15.13 -11.16 11.74
N ALA A 294 14.58 -11.53 10.58
CA ALA A 294 13.18 -11.24 10.23
C ALA A 294 12.19 -11.82 11.25
N ARG A 295 12.52 -12.99 11.84
CA ARG A 295 11.70 -13.64 12.87
C ARG A 295 11.52 -12.78 14.12
N GLU A 296 12.43 -11.85 14.39
CA GLU A 296 12.33 -10.93 15.54
C GLU A 296 11.23 -9.88 15.36
N LEU A 297 10.72 -9.68 14.14
CA LEU A 297 9.61 -8.76 13.88
C LEU A 297 8.25 -9.40 14.14
N VAL A 298 8.19 -10.73 14.07
CA VAL A 298 6.93 -11.49 14.00
C VAL A 298 6.75 -12.53 15.10
N LYS A 299 7.76 -12.70 15.98
CA LYS A 299 7.74 -13.57 17.17
C LYS A 299 8.06 -12.76 18.43
#